data_AF-A0A349MBC0-F1
#
_entry.id   AF-A0A349MBC0-F1
#
_cell.length_a   1.000
_cell.length_b   1.000
_cell.length_c   1.000
_cell.angle_alpha   90.00
_cell.angle_beta   90.00
_cell.angle_gamma   90.00
#
_symmetry.space_group_name_H-M   'P 1'
#
loop_
_entity.id
_entity.type
_entity.pdbx_description
1 polymer ?
#
loop_
_entity_poly.entity_id
_entity_poly.type
_entity_poly.pdbx_seq_one_letter_code
_entity_poly.pdbx_strand_id
1 'polypeptide(L)'
;MLHILIELRVLKASAQAQESSSPPFWRRFSRSAWPNELPQGVGGDWDGWSSVPDLQQDWDTKHKESVMLALQAQYTRAGLKMPDSWQSLKCHNCRVVTVGHQLVLAGGPAFFHHKILTAIRVARGLSKTSGQPIVPLFWMASEDHDWKEISSVHGVNQAHSWTPRHSHIPRPVGQLSLDGLGEVLQEWMADGLSDQIATDMWTDFEASVAARECFSGLMRRWLHRWYGSDGLLVLDPQDEDLKTLGASLWAKEFEGRGVHDALHGSDAMDGPAHVRENNIFWMDEERGRVGVVREKHGDEWKAGE
;
A
#
# COMPACT_ATOMS: atom_id res chain seq x y z
N MET A 1 13.60 13.14 8.95
CA MET A 1 12.87 13.08 7.67
C MET A 1 11.37 13.07 8.00
N LEU A 2 10.56 14.02 7.48
CA LEU A 2 9.28 14.49 8.06
C LEU A 2 8.07 14.19 7.15
N HIS A 3 7.16 13.25 7.49
CA HIS A 3 6.03 12.82 6.60
C HIS A 3 4.64 12.58 7.25
N ILE A 4 3.52 12.78 6.51
CA ILE A 4 2.09 12.52 6.86
C ILE A 4 1.54 11.29 6.11
N LEU A 5 0.76 10.47 6.81
CA LEU A 5 -0.12 9.45 6.23
C LEU A 5 -1.57 9.74 6.64
N ILE A 6 -2.51 9.79 5.70
CA ILE A 6 -3.96 9.82 5.97
C ILE A 6 -4.49 8.41 5.70
N GLU A 7 -4.90 7.70 6.76
CA GLU A 7 -5.63 6.43 6.65
C GLU A 7 -7.13 6.68 6.46
N LEU A 8 -7.74 5.99 5.50
CA LEU A 8 -9.19 5.85 5.39
C LEU A 8 -9.60 4.48 5.94
N ARG A 9 -10.13 4.45 7.17
CA ARG A 9 -10.85 3.27 7.70
C ARG A 9 -12.30 3.29 7.21
N VAL A 10 -12.73 2.19 6.59
CA VAL A 10 -14.12 2.01 6.14
C VAL A 10 -15.00 1.60 7.32
N LEU A 11 -16.11 2.32 7.48
CA LEU A 11 -17.17 2.07 8.45
C LEU A 11 -17.70 0.63 8.33
N LYS A 12 -17.84 -0.06 9.46
CA LYS A 12 -18.56 -1.35 9.54
C LYS A 12 -20.01 -1.15 9.07
N ALA A 13 -20.35 -1.66 7.90
CA ALA A 13 -21.74 -1.83 7.51
C ALA A 13 -22.37 -2.92 8.39
N SER A 14 -23.34 -2.54 9.21
CA SER A 14 -24.20 -3.49 9.94
C SER A 14 -25.12 -4.18 8.95
N ALA A 15 -24.83 -5.43 8.59
CA ALA A 15 -25.74 -6.27 7.84
C ALA A 15 -26.59 -7.10 8.81
N GLN A 16 -27.86 -6.72 8.99
CA GLN A 16 -28.89 -7.67 9.39
C GLN A 16 -29.13 -8.60 8.20
N ALA A 17 -28.52 -9.79 8.21
CA ALA A 17 -28.77 -10.83 7.22
C ALA A 17 -29.83 -11.80 7.77
N GLN A 18 -30.96 -11.90 7.06
CA GLN A 18 -31.91 -13.01 7.23
C GLN A 18 -31.20 -14.33 6.90
N GLU A 19 -31.27 -15.29 7.84
CA GLU A 19 -30.70 -16.63 7.69
C GLU A 19 -31.37 -17.39 6.54
N SER A 20 -30.64 -17.55 5.44
CA SER A 20 -30.92 -18.55 4.41
C SER A 20 -30.18 -19.84 4.77
N SER A 21 -30.90 -20.95 4.86
CA SER A 21 -30.46 -22.26 5.35
C SER A 21 -29.63 -23.09 4.35
N SER A 22 -29.04 -22.47 3.33
CA SER A 22 -28.16 -23.16 2.39
C SER A 22 -26.70 -22.82 2.69
N PRO A 23 -25.79 -23.80 2.80
CA PRO A 23 -24.38 -23.50 3.03
C PRO A 23 -23.87 -22.63 1.86
N PRO A 24 -23.06 -21.59 2.13
CA PRO A 24 -22.50 -20.76 1.08
C PRO A 24 -21.63 -21.64 0.16
N PHE A 25 -22.06 -21.81 -1.09
CA PHE A 25 -21.28 -22.50 -2.11
C PHE A 25 -20.22 -21.55 -2.67
N TRP A 26 -18.96 -21.79 -2.32
CA TRP A 26 -17.82 -21.08 -2.91
C TRP A 26 -17.43 -21.73 -4.24
N ARG A 27 -17.68 -21.05 -5.37
CA ARG A 27 -17.17 -21.49 -6.67
C ARG A 27 -15.76 -20.95 -6.88
N ARG A 28 -14.80 -21.83 -7.18
CA ARG A 28 -13.49 -21.41 -7.70
C ARG A 28 -13.68 -20.87 -9.11
N PHE A 29 -13.65 -19.56 -9.22
CA PHE A 29 -13.59 -18.87 -10.50
C PHE A 29 -12.12 -18.63 -10.86
N SER A 30 -11.72 -18.94 -12.10
CA SER A 30 -10.40 -18.56 -12.60
C SER A 30 -10.26 -17.03 -12.58
N ARG A 31 -9.03 -16.50 -12.55
CA ARG A 31 -8.80 -15.03 -12.65
C ARG A 31 -9.43 -14.43 -13.92
N SER A 32 -9.68 -15.23 -14.96
CA SER A 32 -10.38 -14.87 -16.20
C SER A 32 -11.91 -14.82 -16.12
N ALA A 33 -12.52 -15.30 -15.03
CA ALA A 33 -13.97 -15.28 -14.85
C ALA A 33 -14.52 -13.88 -14.54
N TRP A 34 -13.64 -12.93 -14.19
CA TRP A 34 -14.02 -11.56 -13.95
C TRP A 34 -13.98 -10.79 -15.27
N PRO A 35 -15.11 -10.22 -15.74
CA PRO A 35 -15.11 -9.47 -16.99
C PRO A 35 -14.14 -8.28 -16.89
N ASN A 36 -13.27 -8.14 -17.90
CA ASN A 36 -12.28 -7.04 -17.99
C ASN A 36 -12.93 -5.66 -18.16
N GLU A 37 -14.22 -5.62 -18.48
CA GLU A 37 -14.95 -4.38 -18.71
C GLU A 37 -15.36 -3.77 -17.37
N LEU A 38 -15.12 -2.47 -17.21
CA LEU A 38 -15.84 -1.69 -16.18
C LEU A 38 -17.34 -1.84 -16.47
N PRO A 39 -18.21 -1.90 -15.44
CA PRO A 39 -19.64 -1.77 -15.67
C PRO A 39 -19.87 -0.49 -16.51
N GLN A 40 -20.23 -0.67 -17.79
CA GLN A 40 -20.55 0.40 -18.74
C GLN A 40 -19.40 1.36 -19.21
N GLY A 41 -18.12 1.01 -19.01
CA GLY A 41 -16.98 1.86 -19.44
C GLY A 41 -16.85 3.16 -18.64
N VAL A 42 -16.17 4.20 -19.17
CA VAL A 42 -16.09 5.53 -18.50
C VAL A 42 -17.40 6.33 -18.54
N GLY A 43 -18.37 5.90 -19.35
CA GLY A 43 -19.69 6.52 -19.48
C GLY A 43 -20.77 5.87 -18.63
N GLY A 44 -20.37 4.99 -17.70
CA GLY A 44 -21.27 4.19 -16.89
C GLY A 44 -21.87 4.87 -15.67
N ASP A 45 -22.73 4.14 -14.97
CA ASP A 45 -23.13 4.47 -13.61
C ASP A 45 -21.92 4.35 -12.67
N TRP A 46 -21.43 5.49 -12.20
CA TRP A 46 -20.29 5.63 -11.30
C TRP A 46 -20.70 5.45 -9.83
N ASP A 47 -21.85 4.82 -9.56
CA ASP A 47 -22.29 4.44 -8.22
C ASP A 47 -21.16 3.78 -7.40
N GLY A 48 -20.86 4.40 -6.26
CA GLY A 48 -19.74 4.01 -5.37
C GLY A 48 -18.40 4.72 -5.63
N TRP A 49 -18.30 5.54 -6.68
CA TRP A 49 -17.16 6.44 -6.91
C TRP A 49 -17.47 7.85 -6.44
N SER A 50 -16.46 8.55 -5.94
CA SER A 50 -16.61 9.96 -5.54
C SER A 50 -16.78 10.90 -6.74
N SER A 51 -16.24 10.53 -7.90
CA SER A 51 -16.33 11.29 -9.15
C SER A 51 -15.85 10.44 -10.34
N VAL A 52 -16.20 10.88 -11.54
CA VAL A 52 -15.61 10.37 -12.79
C VAL A 52 -14.12 10.75 -12.81
N PRO A 53 -13.19 9.81 -13.10
CA PRO A 53 -11.77 10.11 -13.19
C PRO A 53 -11.48 11.15 -14.28
N ASP A 54 -10.79 12.23 -13.90
CA ASP A 54 -10.28 13.20 -14.85
C ASP A 54 -9.01 12.66 -15.53
N LEU A 55 -9.11 12.35 -16.82
CA LEU A 55 -7.99 11.88 -17.64
C LEU A 55 -7.32 13.02 -18.43
N GLN A 56 -7.80 14.25 -18.33
CA GLN A 56 -7.22 15.40 -19.02
C GLN A 56 -6.00 15.96 -18.30
N GLN A 57 -5.93 15.84 -16.97
CA GLN A 57 -4.82 16.36 -16.19
C GLN A 57 -3.56 15.52 -16.33
N ASP A 58 -2.49 16.10 -16.90
CA ASP A 58 -1.17 15.49 -16.91
C ASP A 58 -0.46 15.66 -15.55
N TRP A 59 0.24 14.61 -15.10
CA TRP A 59 1.24 14.75 -14.04
C TRP A 59 2.47 15.52 -14.51
N ASP A 60 3.06 16.31 -13.59
CA ASP A 60 4.31 17.02 -13.84
C ASP A 60 5.40 16.08 -14.35
N THR A 61 6.14 16.52 -15.37
CA THR A 61 7.12 15.67 -16.07
C THR A 61 8.31 15.30 -15.17
N LYS A 62 8.74 16.20 -14.29
CA LYS A 62 9.86 15.92 -13.37
C LYS A 62 9.42 14.96 -12.28
N HIS A 63 8.24 15.17 -11.71
CA HIS A 63 7.65 14.28 -10.71
C HIS A 63 7.53 12.85 -11.22
N LYS A 64 7.02 12.72 -12.45
CA LYS A 64 6.95 11.47 -13.18
C LYS A 64 8.30 10.79 -13.34
N GLU A 65 9.32 11.54 -13.77
CA GLU A 65 10.67 11.01 -13.94
C GLU A 65 11.24 10.50 -12.61
N SER A 66 11.06 11.24 -11.52
CA SER A 66 11.46 10.80 -10.17
C SER A 66 10.77 9.49 -9.76
N VAL A 67 9.46 9.36 -9.99
CA VAL A 67 8.73 8.11 -9.70
C VAL A 67 9.24 6.95 -10.55
N MET A 68 9.50 7.18 -11.84
CA MET A 68 10.04 6.16 -12.74
C MET A 68 11.43 5.69 -12.32
N LEU A 69 12.31 6.61 -11.91
CA LEU A 69 13.65 6.30 -11.43
C LEU A 69 13.61 5.55 -10.09
N ALA A 70 12.78 5.96 -9.14
CA ALA A 70 12.60 5.27 -7.87
C ALA A 70 12.10 3.84 -8.08
N LEU A 71 11.08 3.64 -8.94
CA LEU A 71 10.62 2.30 -9.34
C LEU A 71 11.76 1.46 -9.92
N GLN A 72 12.51 2.02 -10.88
CA GLN A 72 13.62 1.32 -11.52
C GLN A 72 14.68 0.89 -10.50
N ALA A 73 15.11 1.79 -9.63
CA ALA A 73 16.09 1.51 -8.58
C ALA A 73 15.59 0.42 -7.62
N GLN A 74 14.32 0.47 -7.19
CA GLN A 74 13.73 -0.51 -6.28
C GLN A 74 13.64 -1.91 -6.89
N TYR A 75 13.22 -2.03 -8.16
CA TYR A 75 13.16 -3.32 -8.85
C TYR A 75 14.56 -3.87 -9.16
N THR A 76 15.49 -3.02 -9.59
CA THR A 76 16.89 -3.42 -9.83
C THR A 76 17.55 -3.92 -8.55
N ARG A 77 17.36 -3.23 -7.41
CA ARG A 77 17.87 -3.67 -6.11
C ARG A 77 17.34 -5.05 -5.71
N ALA A 78 16.06 -5.31 -5.99
CA ALA A 78 15.44 -6.61 -5.71
C ALA A 78 15.81 -7.70 -6.73
N GLY A 79 16.53 -7.36 -7.81
CA GLY A 79 16.82 -8.31 -8.91
C GLY A 79 15.56 -8.76 -9.65
N LEU A 80 14.48 -7.98 -9.61
CA LEU A 80 13.21 -8.30 -10.24
C LEU A 80 13.13 -7.73 -11.65
N LYS A 81 12.48 -8.46 -12.56
CA LYS A 81 12.16 -7.94 -13.89
C LYS A 81 11.11 -6.84 -13.74
N MET A 82 11.36 -5.67 -14.33
CA MET A 82 10.37 -4.61 -14.38
C MET A 82 9.12 -5.06 -15.18
N PRO A 83 7.88 -4.88 -14.66
CA PRO A 83 6.67 -5.12 -15.41
C PRO A 83 6.58 -4.28 -16.68
N ASP A 84 5.99 -4.83 -17.75
CA ASP A 84 5.94 -4.18 -19.06
C ASP A 84 5.17 -2.84 -19.03
N SER A 85 4.22 -2.70 -18.09
CA SER A 85 3.46 -1.48 -17.85
C SER A 85 4.34 -0.27 -17.49
N TRP A 86 5.54 -0.49 -16.94
CA TRP A 86 6.49 0.60 -16.65
C TRP A 86 6.86 1.38 -17.92
N GLN A 87 6.95 0.73 -19.08
CA GLN A 87 7.24 1.43 -20.34
C GLN A 87 6.14 2.42 -20.70
N SER A 88 4.89 2.12 -20.34
CA SER A 88 3.74 3.00 -20.59
C SER A 88 3.86 4.31 -19.83
N LEU A 89 4.53 4.30 -18.67
CA LEU A 89 4.80 5.54 -17.94
C LEU A 89 5.57 6.53 -18.79
N LYS A 90 6.40 6.13 -19.78
CA LYS A 90 7.11 7.09 -20.66
C LYS A 90 6.18 7.98 -21.49
N CYS A 91 4.96 7.54 -21.79
CA CYS A 91 3.99 8.31 -22.56
C CYS A 91 3.50 9.52 -21.76
N HIS A 92 3.53 10.73 -22.33
CA HIS A 92 3.14 11.97 -21.64
C HIS A 92 1.72 11.89 -21.06
N ASN A 93 0.77 11.36 -21.84
CA ASN A 93 -0.63 11.16 -21.49
C ASN A 93 -0.90 9.90 -20.65
N CYS A 94 0.12 9.23 -20.12
CA CYS A 94 -0.09 8.09 -19.22
C CYS A 94 -0.71 8.55 -17.91
N ARG A 95 -1.67 7.77 -17.40
CA ARG A 95 -2.23 7.92 -16.06
C ARG A 95 -1.95 6.70 -15.20
N VAL A 96 -2.20 6.83 -13.91
CA VAL A 96 -1.97 5.76 -12.93
C VAL A 96 -3.24 5.57 -12.10
N VAL A 97 -3.62 4.32 -11.89
CA VAL A 97 -4.60 3.95 -10.85
C VAL A 97 -3.82 3.44 -9.66
N THR A 98 -3.84 4.18 -8.57
CA THR A 98 -3.11 3.84 -7.35
C THR A 98 -4.00 3.10 -6.36
N VAL A 99 -3.43 2.10 -5.70
CA VAL A 99 -4.04 1.42 -4.57
C VAL A 99 -3.02 1.24 -3.47
N GLY A 100 -3.40 1.51 -2.22
CA GLY A 100 -2.52 1.37 -1.06
C GLY A 100 -3.05 0.41 -0.02
N HIS A 101 -2.12 -0.18 0.72
CA HIS A 101 -2.39 -0.95 1.94
C HIS A 101 -1.11 -1.06 2.79
N GLN A 102 -1.27 -1.29 4.10
CA GLN A 102 -0.20 -1.79 4.97
C GLN A 102 0.34 -3.14 4.46
N LEU A 103 1.59 -3.45 4.82
CA LEU A 103 2.30 -4.65 4.42
C LEU A 103 1.83 -5.80 5.32
N VAL A 104 0.86 -6.59 4.87
CA VAL A 104 0.26 -7.68 5.67
C VAL A 104 1.07 -8.97 5.62
N LEU A 105 1.16 -9.69 6.75
CA LEU A 105 1.82 -10.99 6.81
C LEU A 105 1.21 -11.97 5.80
N ALA A 106 2.09 -12.61 5.00
CA ALA A 106 1.73 -13.70 4.09
C ALA A 106 0.56 -13.42 3.13
N GLY A 107 0.38 -12.16 2.69
CA GLY A 107 -0.71 -11.75 1.80
C GLY A 107 -2.01 -11.37 2.53
N GLY A 108 -2.11 -11.65 3.84
CA GLY A 108 -3.17 -11.18 4.71
C GLY A 108 -4.59 -11.57 4.27
N PRO A 109 -5.60 -10.74 4.59
CA PRO A 109 -6.99 -11.08 4.29
C PRO A 109 -7.30 -10.94 2.80
N ALA A 110 -8.30 -11.69 2.29
CA ALA A 110 -8.71 -11.67 0.88
C ALA A 110 -9.00 -10.25 0.33
N PHE A 111 -9.50 -9.36 1.18
CA PHE A 111 -9.74 -7.95 0.84
C PHE A 111 -8.49 -7.24 0.31
N PHE A 112 -7.29 -7.56 0.83
CA PHE A 112 -6.00 -7.06 0.34
C PHE A 112 -5.85 -7.32 -1.16
N HIS A 113 -6.05 -8.58 -1.56
CA HIS A 113 -5.97 -9.01 -2.96
C HIS A 113 -7.10 -8.40 -3.81
N HIS A 114 -8.31 -8.28 -3.26
CA HIS A 114 -9.44 -7.66 -3.97
C HIS A 114 -9.19 -6.19 -4.32
N LYS A 115 -8.58 -5.40 -3.43
CA LYS A 115 -8.20 -4.01 -3.74
C LYS A 115 -7.24 -3.95 -4.94
N ILE A 116 -6.23 -4.82 -4.95
CA ILE A 116 -5.20 -4.85 -6.00
C ILE A 116 -5.81 -5.25 -7.33
N LEU A 117 -6.58 -6.35 -7.36
CA LEU A 117 -7.26 -6.81 -8.56
C LEU A 117 -8.25 -5.75 -9.09
N THR A 118 -8.91 -5.00 -8.19
CA THR A 118 -9.78 -3.89 -8.57
C THR A 118 -8.98 -2.79 -9.26
N ALA A 119 -7.85 -2.35 -8.70
CA ALA A 119 -7.00 -1.34 -9.33
C ALA A 119 -6.50 -1.76 -10.72
N ILE A 120 -6.08 -3.03 -10.86
CA ILE A 120 -5.67 -3.60 -12.16
C ILE A 120 -6.83 -3.57 -13.15
N ARG A 121 -8.03 -3.99 -12.74
CA ARG A 121 -9.22 -3.99 -13.61
C ARG A 121 -9.63 -2.57 -14.00
N VAL A 122 -9.62 -1.63 -13.06
CA VAL A 122 -9.92 -0.22 -13.32
C VAL A 122 -8.92 0.34 -14.32
N ALA A 123 -7.61 0.15 -14.12
CA ALA A 123 -6.59 0.62 -15.05
C ALA A 123 -6.81 0.08 -16.47
N ARG A 124 -7.10 -1.22 -16.61
CA ARG A 124 -7.41 -1.85 -17.90
C ARG A 124 -8.67 -1.28 -18.55
N GLY A 125 -9.75 -1.13 -17.79
CA GLY A 125 -11.02 -0.63 -18.30
C GLY A 125 -10.96 0.84 -18.72
N LEU A 126 -10.30 1.69 -17.92
CA LEU A 126 -10.07 3.09 -18.26
C LEU A 126 -9.16 3.21 -19.50
N SER A 127 -8.10 2.40 -19.57
CA SER A 127 -7.19 2.39 -20.72
C SER A 127 -7.91 2.01 -22.02
N LYS A 128 -8.71 0.92 -21.99
CA LYS A 128 -9.53 0.48 -23.12
C LYS A 128 -10.51 1.56 -23.59
N THR A 129 -11.13 2.28 -22.66
CA THR A 129 -12.20 3.24 -23.01
C THR A 129 -11.65 4.60 -23.44
N SER A 130 -10.56 5.06 -22.82
CA SER A 130 -9.96 6.36 -23.14
C SER A 130 -8.97 6.31 -24.30
N GLY A 131 -8.43 5.14 -24.64
CA GLY A 131 -7.32 4.99 -25.58
C GLY A 131 -5.98 5.48 -25.04
N GLN A 132 -5.91 5.88 -23.76
CA GLN A 132 -4.69 6.33 -23.09
C GLN A 132 -4.07 5.19 -22.27
N PRO A 133 -2.74 5.11 -22.15
CA PRO A 133 -2.13 4.14 -21.25
C PRO A 133 -2.45 4.46 -19.79
N ILE A 134 -2.94 3.48 -19.05
CA ILE A 134 -3.24 3.61 -17.62
C ILE A 134 -2.63 2.44 -16.88
N VAL A 135 -1.75 2.75 -15.92
CA VAL A 135 -0.91 1.78 -15.21
C VAL A 135 -1.44 1.56 -13.79
N PRO A 136 -1.64 0.31 -13.33
CA PRO A 136 -1.94 0.05 -11.93
C PRO A 136 -0.66 0.13 -11.08
N LEU A 137 -0.74 0.87 -9.97
CA LEU A 137 0.37 1.05 -9.02
C LEU A 137 -0.08 0.68 -7.61
N PHE A 138 0.64 -0.24 -6.98
CA PHE A 138 0.51 -0.52 -5.56
C PHE A 138 1.46 0.37 -4.75
N TRP A 139 0.88 1.20 -3.90
CA TRP A 139 1.59 2.05 -2.95
C TRP A 139 1.74 1.32 -1.62
N MET A 140 2.96 0.97 -1.24
CA MET A 140 3.22 0.31 0.03
C MET A 140 3.10 1.32 1.17
N ALA A 141 2.19 1.11 2.12
CA ALA A 141 2.16 1.88 3.38
C ALA A 141 3.24 1.35 4.34
N SER A 142 4.49 1.34 3.86
CA SER A 142 5.69 0.82 4.53
C SER A 142 6.12 1.67 5.73
N GLU A 143 5.63 2.92 5.79
CA GLU A 143 5.98 3.89 6.83
C GLU A 143 5.12 3.82 8.08
N ASP A 144 4.01 3.10 8.04
CA ASP A 144 3.24 2.84 9.24
C ASP A 144 4.09 2.07 10.27
N HIS A 145 3.79 2.18 11.55
CA HIS A 145 4.52 1.54 12.64
C HIS A 145 3.66 0.55 13.43
N ASP A 146 2.36 0.43 13.11
CA ASP A 146 1.47 -0.54 13.74
C ASP A 146 1.74 -1.96 13.21
N TRP A 147 2.83 -2.56 13.67
CA TRP A 147 3.19 -3.92 13.30
C TRP A 147 2.15 -4.95 13.77
N LYS A 148 1.35 -4.63 14.80
CA LYS A 148 0.35 -5.55 15.36
C LYS A 148 -0.84 -5.74 14.41
N GLU A 149 -1.20 -4.72 13.65
CA GLU A 149 -2.25 -4.84 12.63
C GLU A 149 -1.85 -5.80 11.51
N ILE A 150 -0.55 -5.88 11.20
CA ILE A 150 -0.03 -6.72 10.12
C ILE A 150 0.52 -8.07 10.56
N SER A 151 0.60 -8.34 11.85
CA SER A 151 1.38 -9.47 12.39
C SER A 151 0.73 -10.84 12.29
N SER A 152 -0.51 -10.94 11.80
CA SER A 152 -1.24 -12.22 11.82
C SER A 152 -1.83 -12.60 10.46
N VAL A 153 -1.86 -13.90 10.22
CA VAL A 153 -2.49 -14.52 9.07
C VAL A 153 -3.19 -15.80 9.50
N HIS A 154 -4.33 -16.13 8.89
CA HIS A 154 -5.01 -17.39 9.14
C HIS A 154 -4.55 -18.45 8.13
N GLY A 155 -4.13 -19.62 8.64
CA GLY A 155 -4.06 -20.85 7.87
C GLY A 155 -5.41 -21.58 7.89
N VAL A 156 -5.42 -22.83 7.44
CA VAL A 156 -6.64 -23.65 7.41
C VAL A 156 -7.10 -24.02 8.82
N ASN A 157 -6.18 -24.32 9.73
CA ASN A 157 -6.51 -24.80 11.07
C ASN A 157 -6.39 -23.73 12.15
N GLN A 158 -5.46 -22.78 12.01
CA GLN A 158 -5.19 -21.79 13.06
C GLN A 158 -4.66 -20.45 12.53
N ALA A 159 -4.63 -19.45 13.42
CA ALA A 159 -3.93 -18.20 13.17
C ALA A 159 -2.43 -18.35 13.49
N HIS A 160 -1.60 -17.72 12.67
CA HIS A 160 -0.14 -17.66 12.81
C HIS A 160 0.24 -16.21 13.03
N SER A 161 1.09 -15.95 14.03
CA SER A 161 1.44 -14.59 14.44
C SER A 161 2.95 -14.39 14.51
N TRP A 162 3.42 -13.27 13.99
CA TRP A 162 4.82 -12.88 13.98
C TRP A 162 5.06 -11.69 14.91
N THR A 163 6.03 -11.81 15.81
CA THR A 163 6.52 -10.67 16.60
C THR A 163 7.89 -10.26 16.07
N PRO A 164 8.02 -9.05 15.48
CA PRO A 164 9.31 -8.60 14.95
C PRO A 164 10.31 -8.34 16.08
N ARG A 165 11.60 -8.43 15.75
CA ARG A 165 12.66 -7.98 16.66
C ARG A 165 12.48 -6.49 16.96
N HIS A 166 12.75 -6.09 18.21
CA HIS A 166 12.57 -4.70 18.67
C HIS A 166 11.13 -4.17 18.53
N SER A 167 10.13 -5.05 18.67
CA SER A 167 8.69 -4.71 18.62
C SER A 167 8.22 -3.63 19.62
N HIS A 168 9.05 -3.28 20.60
CA HIS A 168 8.83 -2.17 21.53
C HIS A 168 9.19 -0.79 20.95
N ILE A 169 9.97 -0.74 19.87
CA ILE A 169 10.31 0.48 19.15
C ILE A 169 9.31 0.64 18.00
N PRO A 170 8.65 1.80 17.84
CA PRO A 170 7.66 2.04 16.78
C PRO A 170 8.34 2.24 15.41
N ARG A 171 8.98 1.19 14.89
CA ARG A 171 9.68 1.24 13.60
C ARG A 171 8.69 1.11 12.44
N PRO A 172 8.97 1.78 11.31
CA PRO A 172 8.25 1.54 10.06
C PRO A 172 8.16 0.04 9.71
N VAL A 173 6.97 -0.46 9.43
CA VAL A 173 6.70 -1.88 9.14
C VAL A 173 7.52 -2.37 7.96
N GLY A 174 7.76 -1.52 6.95
CA GLY A 174 8.60 -1.85 5.80
C GLY A 174 10.08 -2.00 6.11
N GLN A 175 10.56 -1.49 7.24
CA GLN A 175 11.95 -1.57 7.69
C GLN A 175 12.18 -2.69 8.72
N LEU A 176 11.14 -3.43 9.09
CA LEU A 176 11.28 -4.58 9.98
C LEU A 176 12.21 -5.63 9.35
N SER A 177 13.13 -6.18 10.15
CA SER A 177 13.99 -7.28 9.72
C SER A 177 13.17 -8.56 9.53
N LEU A 178 13.66 -9.47 8.69
CA LEU A 178 13.03 -10.76 8.44
C LEU A 178 13.38 -11.82 9.51
N ASP A 179 14.08 -11.43 10.57
CA ASP A 179 14.48 -12.32 11.66
C ASP A 179 13.23 -12.93 12.33
N GLY A 180 13.24 -14.26 12.49
CA GLY A 180 12.13 -15.01 13.10
C GLY A 180 10.89 -15.15 12.22
N LEU A 181 10.79 -14.43 11.09
CA LEU A 181 9.65 -14.52 10.19
C LEU A 181 9.59 -15.87 9.47
N GLY A 182 10.76 -16.47 9.16
CA GLY A 182 10.84 -17.73 8.42
C GLY A 182 10.12 -18.89 9.11
N GLU A 183 10.25 -19.01 10.43
CA GLU A 183 9.58 -20.06 11.23
C GLU A 183 8.05 -19.93 11.12
N VAL A 184 7.53 -18.72 11.32
CA VAL A 184 6.08 -18.43 11.21
C VAL A 184 5.55 -18.71 9.80
N LEU A 185 6.33 -18.38 8.76
CA LEU A 185 5.94 -18.67 7.38
C LEU A 185 5.92 -20.17 7.09
N GLN A 186 6.88 -20.94 7.60
CA GLN A 186 6.90 -22.40 7.43
C GLN A 186 5.69 -23.07 8.07
N GLU A 187 5.36 -22.67 9.31
CA GLU A 187 4.16 -23.18 10.00
C GLU A 187 2.88 -22.82 9.25
N TRP A 188 2.75 -21.57 8.81
CA TRP A 188 1.59 -21.13 8.02
C TRP A 188 1.49 -21.85 6.67
N MET A 189 2.59 -22.03 5.95
CA MET A 189 2.61 -22.75 4.67
C MET A 189 2.21 -24.22 4.84
N ALA A 190 2.68 -24.89 5.91
CA ALA A 190 2.27 -26.25 6.24
C ALA A 190 0.78 -26.33 6.62
N ASP A 191 0.19 -25.24 7.10
CA ASP A 191 -1.22 -25.11 7.46
C ASP A 191 -2.14 -24.80 6.26
N GLY A 192 -1.99 -25.59 5.18
CA GLY A 192 -2.98 -25.70 4.11
C GLY A 192 -2.67 -24.97 2.80
N LEU A 193 -1.47 -24.45 2.62
CA LEU A 193 -1.01 -24.06 1.28
C LEU A 193 -0.64 -25.31 0.45
N SER A 194 -0.84 -25.23 -0.86
CA SER A 194 -0.31 -26.26 -1.77
C SER A 194 1.22 -26.16 -1.89
N ASP A 195 1.90 -27.29 -2.01
CA ASP A 195 3.37 -27.39 -2.09
C ASP A 195 4.02 -26.42 -3.09
N GLN A 196 3.44 -26.25 -4.28
CA GLN A 196 3.99 -25.33 -5.28
C GLN A 196 3.95 -23.87 -4.83
N ILE A 197 2.82 -23.42 -4.25
CA ILE A 197 2.68 -22.04 -3.77
C ILE A 197 3.62 -21.80 -2.59
N ALA A 198 3.70 -22.75 -1.66
CA ALA A 198 4.62 -22.70 -0.53
C ALA A 198 6.08 -22.60 -1.01
N THR A 199 6.49 -23.45 -1.96
CA THR A 199 7.85 -23.45 -2.53
C THR A 199 8.19 -22.11 -3.19
N ASP A 200 7.26 -21.58 -4.00
CA ASP A 200 7.43 -20.31 -4.69
C ASP A 200 7.59 -19.13 -3.71
N MET A 201 6.74 -19.06 -2.70
CA MET A 201 6.79 -17.99 -1.69
C MET A 201 8.03 -18.10 -0.80
N TRP A 202 8.45 -19.33 -0.46
CA TRP A 202 9.67 -19.59 0.29
C TRP A 202 10.91 -19.18 -0.49
N THR A 203 10.95 -19.46 -1.80
CA THR A 203 12.05 -19.03 -2.68
C THR A 203 12.23 -17.50 -2.65
N ASP A 204 11.13 -16.74 -2.67
CA ASP A 204 11.18 -15.28 -2.56
C ASP A 204 11.66 -14.82 -1.17
N PHE A 205 11.27 -15.53 -0.11
CA PHE A 205 11.75 -15.28 1.25
C PHE A 205 13.27 -15.49 1.35
N GLU A 206 13.78 -16.62 0.88
CA GLU A 206 15.22 -16.91 0.85
C GLU A 206 16.00 -15.88 0.03
N ALA A 207 15.47 -15.46 -1.12
CA ALA A 207 16.07 -14.41 -1.93
C ALA A 207 16.11 -13.06 -1.19
N SER A 208 15.06 -12.73 -0.42
CA SER A 208 15.01 -11.51 0.39
C SER A 208 16.06 -11.54 1.50
N VAL A 209 16.18 -12.67 2.21
CA VAL A 209 17.19 -12.87 3.26
C VAL A 209 18.60 -12.77 2.66
N ALA A 210 18.86 -13.42 1.53
CA ALA A 210 20.15 -13.37 0.84
C ALA A 210 20.52 -11.96 0.37
N ALA A 211 19.53 -11.18 -0.09
CA ALA A 211 19.69 -9.79 -0.48
C ALA A 211 19.73 -8.81 0.72
N ARG A 212 19.59 -9.31 1.96
CA ARG A 212 19.51 -8.51 3.20
C ARG A 212 18.40 -7.47 3.16
N GLU A 213 17.27 -7.84 2.55
CA GLU A 213 16.08 -6.99 2.46
C GLU A 213 15.32 -6.94 3.79
N CYS A 214 14.58 -5.86 4.00
CA CYS A 214 13.55 -5.75 5.04
C CYS A 214 12.20 -6.26 4.52
N PHE A 215 11.18 -6.20 5.37
CA PHE A 215 9.84 -6.67 5.05
C PHE A 215 9.22 -6.04 3.79
N SER A 216 9.53 -4.77 3.48
CA SER A 216 9.14 -4.13 2.21
C SER A 216 9.71 -4.80 0.96
N GLY A 217 10.94 -5.33 1.03
CA GLY A 217 11.58 -6.07 -0.07
C GLY A 217 10.86 -7.39 -0.35
N LEU A 218 10.62 -8.17 0.71
CA LEU A 218 9.84 -9.40 0.63
C LEU A 218 8.45 -9.16 0.06
N MET A 219 7.75 -8.13 0.57
CA MET A 219 6.40 -7.80 0.10
C MET A 219 6.40 -7.42 -1.38
N ARG A 220 7.40 -6.68 -1.86
CA ARG A 220 7.56 -6.36 -3.28
C ARG A 220 7.72 -7.61 -4.13
N ARG A 221 8.50 -8.59 -3.69
CA ARG A 221 8.69 -9.86 -4.42
C ARG A 221 7.39 -10.63 -4.55
N TRP A 222 6.65 -10.81 -3.46
CA TRP A 222 5.36 -11.51 -3.49
C TRP A 222 4.32 -10.78 -4.34
N LEU A 223 4.20 -9.46 -4.21
CA LEU A 223 3.30 -8.68 -5.07
C LEU A 223 3.69 -8.76 -6.55
N HIS A 224 4.98 -8.72 -6.85
CA HIS A 224 5.48 -8.90 -8.21
C HIS A 224 5.18 -10.30 -8.75
N ARG A 225 5.37 -11.35 -7.95
CA ARG A 225 5.00 -12.73 -8.31
C ARG A 225 3.51 -12.83 -8.65
N TRP A 226 2.66 -12.28 -7.79
CA TRP A 226 1.21 -12.44 -7.93
C TRP A 226 0.61 -11.58 -9.04
N TYR A 227 1.17 -10.40 -9.31
CA TYR A 227 0.53 -9.36 -10.12
C TYR A 227 1.46 -8.64 -11.12
N GLY A 228 2.76 -8.92 -11.12
CA GLY A 228 3.71 -8.27 -12.03
C GLY A 228 3.41 -8.55 -13.50
N SER A 229 3.01 -9.79 -13.82
CA SER A 229 2.55 -10.17 -15.17
C SER A 229 1.24 -9.49 -15.57
N ASP A 230 0.44 -9.07 -14.59
CA ASP A 230 -0.78 -8.29 -14.82
C ASP A 230 -0.52 -6.79 -15.03
N GLY A 231 0.75 -6.36 -14.94
CA GLY A 231 1.18 -4.98 -15.12
C GLY A 231 1.18 -4.16 -13.83
N LEU A 232 1.03 -4.77 -12.65
CA LEU A 232 1.12 -4.04 -11.38
C LEU A 232 2.56 -3.60 -11.09
N LEU A 233 2.75 -2.29 -10.94
CA LEU A 233 3.97 -1.73 -10.40
C LEU A 233 3.86 -1.61 -8.88
N VAL A 234 4.93 -1.89 -8.15
CA VAL A 234 4.97 -1.82 -6.68
C VAL A 234 5.98 -0.77 -6.24
N LEU A 235 5.49 0.28 -5.57
CA LEU A 235 6.29 1.41 -5.13
C LEU A 235 6.36 1.46 -3.60
N ASP A 236 7.58 1.48 -3.07
CA ASP A 236 7.83 1.94 -1.72
C ASP A 236 8.00 3.46 -1.73
N PRO A 237 7.13 4.22 -1.06
CA PRO A 237 7.26 5.67 -1.00
C PRO A 237 8.32 6.13 0.02
N GLN A 238 8.97 5.23 0.76
CA GLN A 238 10.08 5.57 1.67
C GLN A 238 11.41 5.85 0.94
N ASP A 239 11.33 6.29 -0.31
CA ASP A 239 12.47 6.68 -1.13
C ASP A 239 12.80 8.18 -0.89
N GLU A 240 14.08 8.50 -0.73
CA GLU A 240 14.54 9.84 -0.36
C GLU A 240 14.20 10.91 -1.42
N ASP A 241 14.30 10.55 -2.70
CA ASP A 241 13.97 11.48 -3.80
C ASP A 241 12.46 11.73 -3.84
N LEU A 242 11.65 10.70 -3.60
CA LEU A 242 10.20 10.84 -3.49
C LEU A 242 9.79 11.68 -2.28
N LYS A 243 10.46 11.50 -1.13
CA LYS A 243 10.25 12.33 0.06
C LYS A 243 10.59 13.80 -0.21
N THR A 244 11.67 14.05 -0.94
CA THR A 244 12.09 15.40 -1.34
C THR A 244 11.08 16.05 -2.27
N LEU A 245 10.46 15.29 -3.18
CA LEU A 245 9.37 15.76 -4.03
C LEU A 245 8.18 16.32 -3.22
N GLY A 246 7.89 15.68 -2.08
CA GLY A 246 6.84 16.08 -1.15
C GLY A 246 7.20 17.25 -0.23
N ALA A 247 8.43 17.79 -0.27
CA ALA A 247 8.94 18.76 0.71
C ALA A 247 8.03 19.98 0.93
N SER A 248 7.43 20.48 -0.15
CA SER A 248 6.51 21.63 -0.06
C SER A 248 5.22 21.32 0.72
N LEU A 249 4.77 20.06 0.75
CA LEU A 249 3.64 19.63 1.55
C LEU A 249 4.01 19.59 3.04
N TRP A 250 5.22 19.11 3.36
CA TRP A 250 5.72 19.10 4.74
C TRP A 250 5.92 20.51 5.29
N ALA A 251 6.48 21.41 4.48
CA ALA A 251 6.68 22.81 4.85
C ALA A 251 5.37 23.50 5.28
N LYS A 252 4.27 23.24 4.56
CA LYS A 252 2.95 23.80 4.89
C LYS A 252 2.47 23.44 6.29
N GLU A 253 2.75 22.23 6.78
CA GLU A 253 2.37 21.82 8.13
C GLU A 253 3.10 22.64 9.20
N PHE A 254 4.38 22.92 8.97
CA PHE A 254 5.18 23.73 9.89
C PHE A 254 4.79 25.21 9.88
N GLU A 255 4.29 25.70 8.75
CA GLU A 255 3.81 27.06 8.57
C GLU A 255 2.35 27.24 9.05
N GLY A 256 1.72 26.19 9.58
CA GLY A 256 0.32 26.24 10.03
C GLY A 256 -0.70 26.31 8.88
N ARG A 257 -0.30 25.94 7.66
CA ARG A 257 -1.14 25.91 6.44
C ARG A 257 -1.35 24.47 5.94
N GLY A 258 -1.22 23.51 6.86
CA GLY A 258 -1.30 22.08 6.61
C GLY A 258 -2.72 21.52 6.62
N VAL A 259 -2.84 20.21 6.80
CA VAL A 259 -4.09 19.45 6.86
C VAL A 259 -5.02 20.01 7.93
N HIS A 260 -4.51 20.36 9.11
CA HIS A 260 -5.33 20.94 10.17
C HIS A 260 -6.05 22.22 9.74
N ASP A 261 -5.31 23.15 9.12
CA ASP A 261 -5.87 24.41 8.61
C ASP A 261 -6.85 24.16 7.45
N ALA A 262 -6.50 23.26 6.54
CA ALA A 262 -7.34 22.90 5.40
C ALA A 262 -8.67 22.25 5.80
N LEU A 263 -8.72 21.56 6.94
CA LEU A 263 -9.92 20.91 7.45
C LEU A 263 -10.64 21.73 8.52
N HIS A 264 -10.08 22.86 8.96
CA HIS A 264 -10.63 23.64 10.06
C HIS A 264 -12.09 24.04 9.80
N GLY A 265 -12.97 23.73 10.75
CA GLY A 265 -14.41 24.02 10.66
C GLY A 265 -15.20 23.08 9.74
N SER A 266 -14.58 22.03 9.20
CA SER A 266 -15.27 20.95 8.47
C SER A 266 -15.62 19.77 9.39
N ASP A 267 -16.64 18.99 9.01
CA ASP A 267 -17.04 17.76 9.70
C ASP A 267 -15.90 16.71 9.78
N ALA A 268 -14.88 16.83 8.93
CA ALA A 268 -13.71 15.95 8.94
C ALA A 268 -12.86 16.10 10.21
N MET A 269 -12.93 17.24 10.89
CA MET A 269 -12.22 17.47 12.17
C MET A 269 -12.77 16.61 13.31
N ASP A 270 -14.06 16.29 13.25
CA ASP A 270 -14.75 15.42 14.23
C ASP A 270 -14.85 13.96 13.73
N GLY A 271 -14.15 13.65 12.64
CA GLY A 271 -14.13 12.34 12.03
C GLY A 271 -13.37 11.29 12.84
N PRO A 272 -13.37 10.02 12.36
CA PRO A 272 -12.66 8.93 13.02
C PRO A 272 -11.13 9.07 12.96
N ALA A 273 -10.60 9.92 12.08
CA ALA A 273 -9.18 10.23 11.99
C ALA A 273 -8.85 11.42 12.89
N HIS A 274 -7.91 11.24 13.81
CA HIS A 274 -7.45 12.32 14.66
C HIS A 274 -6.53 13.27 13.89
N VAL A 275 -7.01 14.48 13.61
CA VAL A 275 -6.24 15.55 12.96
C VAL A 275 -5.45 16.32 14.01
N ARG A 276 -4.11 16.26 13.92
CA ARG A 276 -3.20 16.99 14.83
C ARG A 276 -2.90 18.38 14.28
N GLU A 277 -2.40 19.28 15.12
CA GLU A 277 -1.91 20.59 14.66
C GLU A 277 -0.83 20.47 13.59
N ASN A 278 0.03 19.46 13.72
CA ASN A 278 1.00 19.05 12.72
C ASN A 278 0.89 17.54 12.53
N ASN A 279 0.58 17.13 11.31
CA ASN A 279 0.26 15.74 11.01
C ASN A 279 1.51 14.93 10.66
N ILE A 280 2.69 15.54 10.72
CA ILE A 280 3.96 14.95 10.35
C ILE A 280 4.50 14.04 11.45
N PHE A 281 5.27 13.03 11.04
CA PHE A 281 6.08 12.18 11.89
C PHE A 281 7.56 12.41 11.67
N TRP A 282 8.32 12.43 12.76
CA TRP A 282 9.77 12.34 12.81
C TRP A 282 10.18 10.87 12.93
N MET A 283 11.29 10.50 12.29
CA MET A 283 11.82 9.13 12.32
C MET A 283 13.32 9.15 12.63
N ASP A 284 13.73 8.37 13.63
CA ASP A 284 15.13 8.08 13.94
C ASP A 284 15.29 6.65 14.50
N GLU A 285 16.54 6.18 14.64
CA GLU A 285 16.82 4.79 15.03
C GLU A 285 16.47 4.48 16.49
N GLU A 286 16.52 5.49 17.35
CA GLU A 286 16.33 5.37 18.80
C GLU A 286 14.85 5.40 19.18
N ARG A 287 14.12 6.38 18.65
CA ARG A 287 12.69 6.62 18.94
C ARG A 287 11.77 5.88 17.98
N GLY A 288 12.26 5.47 16.81
CA GLY A 288 11.40 5.00 15.73
C GLY A 288 10.62 6.15 15.12
N ARG A 289 9.33 5.94 14.82
CA ARG A 289 8.42 6.91 14.23
C ARG A 289 7.57 7.58 15.32
N VAL A 290 7.78 8.87 15.54
CA VAL A 290 7.06 9.67 16.53
C VAL A 290 6.41 10.88 15.89
N GLY A 291 5.25 11.31 16.40
CA GLY A 291 4.57 12.48 15.90
C GLY A 291 5.36 13.75 16.19
N VAL A 292 5.37 14.72 15.28
CA VAL A 292 5.88 16.07 15.57
C VAL A 292 4.84 16.85 16.36
N VAL A 293 5.30 17.54 17.41
CA VAL A 293 4.46 18.29 18.35
C VAL A 293 5.06 19.67 18.61
N ARG A 294 4.19 20.64 18.93
CA ARG A 294 4.62 21.99 19.31
C ARG A 294 5.18 21.98 20.75
N GLU A 295 6.21 22.78 21.01
CA GLU A 295 6.70 22.97 22.37
C GLU A 295 5.68 23.69 23.26
N LYS A 296 5.57 23.31 24.54
CA LYS A 296 4.58 23.86 25.48
C LYS A 296 4.78 25.36 25.76
N HIS A 297 5.98 25.90 25.54
CA HIS A 297 6.35 27.27 25.91
C HIS A 297 7.06 28.02 24.77
N GLY A 298 6.82 27.65 23.52
CA GLY A 298 7.40 28.32 22.34
C GLY A 298 6.65 28.03 21.05
N ASP A 299 7.06 28.69 19.97
CA ASP A 299 6.54 28.47 18.61
C ASP A 299 7.33 27.40 17.83
N GLU A 300 8.23 26.70 18.51
CA GLU A 300 9.08 25.68 17.92
C GLU A 300 8.41 24.30 17.88
N TRP A 301 8.84 23.50 16.91
CA TRP A 301 8.40 22.12 16.71
C TRP A 301 9.48 21.15 17.17
N LYS A 302 9.07 20.05 17.80
CA LYS A 302 9.97 18.97 18.21
C LYS A 302 9.39 17.59 17.92
N ALA A 303 10.26 16.58 17.93
CA ALA A 303 9.82 15.19 17.97
C ALA A 303 9.06 14.92 19.28
N GLY A 304 7.95 14.20 19.18
CA GLY A 304 7.21 13.71 20.32
C GLY A 304 8.00 12.68 21.14
N GLU A 305 7.42 12.34 22.29
CA GLU A 305 7.91 11.26 23.16
C GLU A 305 7.32 9.91 22.74
#